data_AF-A0A7X2PQZ0-F1
#
_entry.id   AF-A0A7X2PQZ0-F1
#
_cell.length_a   1.000
_cell.length_b   1.000
_cell.length_c   1.000
_cell.angle_alpha   90.00
_cell.angle_beta   90.00
_cell.angle_gamma   90.00
#
_symmetry.space_group_name_H-M   'P 1'
#
loop_
_entity.id
_entity.type
_entity.pdbx_description
1 polymer ?
#
loop_
_entity_poly.entity_id
_entity_poly.type
_entity_poly.pdbx_seq_one_letter_code
_entity_poly.pdbx_strand_id
1 'polypeptide(L)' 'NLTYMLGYDDWNVRDANWKKFLAHPDWIKLRATPGWSDAEIVSNISSMFLRALPFSPVR' A
#
# COMPACT_ATOMS: atom_id res chain seq x y z
N ASN A 1 13.05 -0.40 8.94
CA ASN A 1 11.62 -0.08 9.08
C ASN A 1 11.27 0.89 7.96
N LEU A 2 10.41 0.48 7.03
CA LEU A 2 10.02 1.27 5.86
C LEU A 2 8.62 1.85 6.10
N THR A 3 8.53 3.17 6.08
CA THR A 3 7.26 3.89 6.24
C THR A 3 7.00 4.73 4.99
N TYR A 4 5.81 4.59 4.42
CA TYR A 4 5.37 5.36 3.26
C TYR A 4 3.92 5.79 3.43
N MET A 5 3.53 6.83 2.69
CA MET A 5 2.16 7.34 2.65
C MET A 5 1.64 7.30 1.22
N LEU A 6 0.37 6.98 1.06
CA LEU A 6 -0.34 7.02 -0.22
C LEU A 6 -1.48 8.02 -0.08
N GLY A 7 -1.50 9.04 -0.94
CA GLY A 7 -2.57 10.02 -1.03
C GLY A 7 -3.67 9.55 -1.97
N TYR A 8 -4.93 9.78 -1.58
CA TYR A 8 -6.10 9.49 -2.39
C TYR A 8 -7.12 10.60 -2.19
N ASP A 9 -7.74 11.07 -3.28
CA ASP A 9 -8.79 12.08 -3.23
C ASP A 9 -10.09 11.53 -2.61
N ASP A 10 -10.36 10.23 -2.81
CA ASP A 10 -11.59 9.57 -2.37
C ASP A 10 -11.34 8.11 -1.94
N TRP A 11 -12.16 7.65 -0.99
CA TRP A 11 -12.11 6.28 -0.45
C TRP A 11 -12.43 5.21 -1.50
N ASN A 12 -13.36 5.46 -2.41
CA ASN A 12 -13.71 4.50 -3.46
C ASN A 12 -12.57 4.37 -4.48
N VAL A 13 -11.90 5.48 -4.80
CA VAL A 13 -10.73 5.46 -5.69
C VAL A 13 -9.59 4.66 -5.06
N ARG A 14 -9.34 4.86 -3.75
CA ARG A 14 -8.36 4.08 -2.99
C ARG A 14 -8.68 2.58 -3.04
N ASP A 15 -9.91 2.19 -2.75
CA ASP A 15 -10.31 0.78 -2.74
C ASP A 15 -10.25 0.15 -4.14
N ALA A 16 -10.68 0.88 -5.18
CA ALA A 16 -10.61 0.40 -6.56
C ALA A 16 -9.14 0.20 -7.01
N ASN A 17 -8.26 1.16 -6.70
CA ASN A 17 -6.85 1.08 -7.06
C ASN A 17 -6.14 -0.04 -6.28
N TRP A 18 -6.45 -0.21 -5.00
CA TRP A 18 -5.86 -1.28 -4.20
C TRP A 18 -6.30 -2.66 -4.68
N LYS A 19 -7.58 -2.83 -5.03
CA LYS A 19 -8.09 -4.08 -5.65
C LYS A 19 -7.37 -4.38 -6.96
N LYS A 20 -7.18 -3.39 -7.83
CA LYS A 20 -6.44 -3.55 -9.10
C LYS A 20 -4.98 -3.94 -8.85
N PHE A 21 -4.31 -3.29 -7.91
CA PHE A 21 -2.92 -3.59 -7.55
C PHE A 21 -2.78 -5.04 -7.06
N LEU A 22 -3.61 -5.46 -6.11
CA LEU A 22 -3.59 -6.81 -5.57
C LEU A 22 -3.85 -7.89 -6.62
N ALA A 23 -4.69 -7.59 -7.62
CA ALA A 23 -5.02 -8.49 -8.72
C ALA A 23 -4.00 -8.46 -9.87
N HIS A 24 -3.03 -7.55 -9.87
CA HIS A 24 -2.10 -7.40 -10.98
C HIS A 24 -1.22 -8.66 -11.12
N PRO A 25 -1.12 -9.27 -12.31
CA PRO A 25 -0.41 -10.54 -12.48
C PRO A 25 1.06 -10.45 -12.10
N ASP A 26 1.72 -9.34 -12.41
CA ASP A 26 3.13 -9.14 -12.03
C ASP A 26 3.31 -9.01 -10.52
N TRP A 27 2.34 -8.40 -9.82
CA TRP A 27 2.37 -8.32 -8.36
C TRP A 27 2.16 -9.71 -7.75
N ILE A 28 1.22 -10.50 -8.28
CA ILE A 28 0.96 -11.87 -7.83
C ILE A 28 2.19 -12.75 -8.04
N LYS A 29 2.90 -12.60 -9.16
CA LYS A 29 4.15 -13.29 -9.42
C LYS A 29 5.24 -12.86 -8.44
N LEU A 30 5.45 -11.56 -8.30
CA LEU A 30 6.49 -10.97 -7.45
C LEU A 30 6.33 -11.36 -5.98
N ARG A 31 5.11 -11.26 -5.43
CA ARG A 31 4.82 -11.64 -4.03
C ARG A 31 5.01 -13.13 -3.74
N ALA A 32 5.02 -13.98 -4.76
CA ALA A 32 5.18 -15.43 -4.63
C ALA A 32 6.57 -15.92 -5.04
N THR A 33 7.45 -15.02 -5.51
CA THR A 33 8.83 -15.35 -5.89
C THR A 33 9.60 -15.81 -4.64
N PRO A 34 10.15 -17.04 -4.64
CA PRO A 34 10.95 -17.53 -3.53
C PRO A 34 12.15 -16.62 -3.24
N GLY A 35 12.42 -16.37 -1.95
CA GLY A 35 13.45 -15.43 -1.50
C GLY A 35 13.04 -13.96 -1.48
N TRP A 36 11.88 -13.61 -2.06
CA TRP A 36 11.28 -12.26 -1.94
C TRP A 36 10.01 -12.26 -1.09
N SER A 37 9.39 -13.42 -0.91
CA SER A 37 8.08 -13.61 -0.28
C SER A 37 8.14 -13.95 1.22
N ASP A 38 9.21 -13.59 1.93
CA ASP A 38 9.51 -14.13 3.26
C ASP A 38 9.55 -13.10 4.40
N ALA A 39 9.47 -13.61 5.63
CA ALA A 39 9.55 -12.83 6.88
C ALA A 39 10.88 -12.09 7.07
N GLU A 40 11.91 -12.46 6.30
CA GLU A 40 13.22 -11.79 6.28
C GLU A 40 13.16 -10.36 5.72
N ILE A 41 12.20 -10.07 4.83
CA ILE A 41 12.06 -8.76 4.19
C ILE A 41 10.85 -7.99 4.74
N VAL A 42 9.72 -8.67 4.97
CA VAL A 42 8.49 -8.06 5.50
C VAL A 42 7.92 -8.92 6.62
N SER A 43 8.21 -8.55 7.86
CA SER A 43 7.77 -9.28 9.06
C SER A 43 6.45 -8.79 9.66
N ASN A 44 6.11 -7.52 9.45
CA ASN A 44 4.87 -6.93 9.93
C ASN A 44 4.41 -5.80 8.99
N ILE A 45 3.11 -5.73 8.74
CA ILE A 45 2.48 -4.64 7.99
C ILE A 45 1.44 -4.00 8.89
N SER A 46 1.65 -2.73 9.19
CA SER A 46 0.65 -1.87 9.82
C SER A 46 0.21 -0.78 8.85
N SER A 47 -1.09 -0.50 8.83
CA SER A 47 -1.67 0.55 8.00
C SER A 47 -2.53 1.46 8.88
N MET A 48 -2.37 2.77 8.70
CA MET A 48 -3.16 3.78 9.40
C MET A 48 -3.83 4.70 8.38
N PHE A 49 -5.05 5.10 8.68
CA PHE A 49 -5.79 6.06 7.89
C PHE A 49 -5.70 7.43 8.53
N LEU A 50 -5.22 8.40 7.76
CA LEU A 50 -5.00 9.77 8.20
C LEU A 50 -5.88 10.71 7.39
N ARG A 51 -6.40 11.75 8.06
CA ARG A 51 -7.06 12.88 7.41
C ARG A 51 -6.17 14.10 7.58
N ALA A 52 -5.80 14.72 6.45
CA ALA A 52 -5.03 15.95 6.46
C ALA A 52 -5.80 17.07 7.17
N LEU A 53 -5.11 17.80 8.05
CA LEU A 53 -5.66 19.02 8.66
C LEU A 53 -5.63 20.17 7.64
N PRO A 54 -6.44 21.25 7.82
CA PRO A 54 -6.56 22.32 6.82
C PRO A 54 -5.25 23.04 6.44
N PHE A 55 -4.25 23.02 7.32
CA PHE A 55 -2.94 23.61 7.09
C PHE A 55 -1.88 22.61 6.59
N SER A 56 -2.27 21.35 6.34
CA SER A 56 -1.40 20.36 5.72
C SER A 56 -1.09 20.74 4.28
N PRO A 57 0.18 20.70 3.85
CA PRO A 57 0.54 20.91 2.44
C PRO A 57 0.16 19.70 1.57
N VAL A 58 -0.03 18.53 2.16
CA VAL A 58 -0.57 17.34 1.50
C VAL A 58 -2.07 17.55 1.36
N ARG A 59 -2.54 17.62 0.12
CA ARG A 59 -3.94 17.77 -0.27
C ARG A 59 -4.41 16.48 -0.92
#